data_AF-A0A1B2HLF2-F1
#
_entry.id   AF-A0A1B2HLF2-F1
#
_cell.length_a   1.000
_cell.length_b   1.000
_cell.length_c   1.000
_cell.angle_alpha   90.00
_cell.angle_beta   90.00
_cell.angle_gamma   90.00
#
_symmetry.space_group_name_H-M   'P 1'
#
loop_
_entity.id
_entity.type
_entity.pdbx_description
1 polymer ?
#
loop_
_entity_poly.entity_id
_entity_poly.type
_entity_poly.pdbx_seq_one_letter_code
_entity_poly.pdbx_strand_id
1 'polypeptide(L)'
;MLIWTPLNAAELQKAMHGANIGPAALVPVHSGTVLLPSLDIKLAEAVLMAARVRKVADRAALFVWNESAAACYPFTAATPIGRGWFWGGHDEVVGMLAAAKRSSAVGRAADRAFSGLLDQRGKEKARLAAAERTAALTGADVTEVLHALGDHRNGVDAVPRFLREFGLPEVALVAELADEGRADAWITPLAPPRTPSWPKALIPPIWLALLAGLLAFGLPWWVFALAFGGSVVVIYAALASAANQLVRRKPVNTALPVVPVTQGAAPTD
;
A
#
# COMPACT_ATOMS: atom_id res chain seq x y z
N MET A 1 6.11 -6.39 2.66
CA MET A 1 4.81 -5.68 2.58
C MET A 1 3.75 -6.70 2.22
N LEU A 2 2.55 -6.57 2.79
CA LEU A 2 1.42 -7.49 2.56
C LEU A 2 0.12 -6.71 2.55
N ILE A 3 -0.84 -7.11 1.71
CA ILE A 3 -2.20 -6.59 1.74
C ILE A 3 -3.13 -7.73 2.12
N TRP A 4 -4.07 -7.51 3.02
CA TRP A 4 -5.12 -8.48 3.35
C TRP A 4 -6.50 -7.92 3.00
N THR A 5 -7.40 -8.81 2.60
CA THR A 5 -8.82 -8.50 2.35
C THR A 5 -9.68 -9.74 2.66
N PRO A 6 -10.90 -9.57 3.18
CA PRO A 6 -11.78 -10.71 3.51
C PRO A 6 -12.36 -11.43 2.29
N LEU A 7 -12.20 -10.88 1.08
CA LEU A 7 -12.75 -11.49 -0.14
C LEU A 7 -11.98 -12.77 -0.48
N ASN A 8 -12.70 -13.80 -0.95
CA ASN A 8 -12.08 -15.06 -1.34
C ASN A 8 -11.20 -14.91 -2.60
N ALA A 9 -10.21 -15.80 -2.75
CA ALA A 9 -9.17 -15.61 -3.76
C ALA A 9 -9.71 -15.70 -5.20
N ALA A 10 -10.70 -16.54 -5.47
CA ALA A 10 -11.26 -16.70 -6.81
C ALA A 10 -12.03 -15.45 -7.27
N GLU A 11 -12.90 -14.92 -6.40
CA GLU A 11 -13.63 -13.68 -6.64
C GLU A 11 -12.68 -12.49 -6.71
N LEU A 12 -11.71 -12.42 -5.80
CA LEU A 12 -10.70 -11.37 -5.79
C LEU A 12 -9.85 -11.40 -7.07
N GLN A 13 -9.40 -12.57 -7.51
CA GLN A 13 -8.60 -12.72 -8.73
C GLN A 13 -9.37 -12.21 -9.95
N LYS A 14 -10.65 -12.59 -10.08
CA LYS A 14 -11.53 -12.14 -11.16
C LYS A 14 -11.76 -10.63 -11.11
N ALA A 15 -12.07 -10.10 -9.93
CA ALA A 15 -12.35 -8.68 -9.74
C ALA A 15 -11.10 -7.81 -9.95
N MET A 16 -9.94 -8.23 -9.44
CA MET A 16 -8.66 -7.57 -9.66
C MET A 16 -8.25 -7.59 -11.12
N HIS A 17 -8.40 -8.72 -11.81
CA HIS A 17 -8.09 -8.79 -13.23
C HIS A 17 -8.98 -7.85 -14.06
N GLY A 18 -10.30 -7.87 -13.81
CA GLY A 18 -11.25 -6.96 -14.47
C GLY A 18 -10.97 -5.47 -14.17
N ALA A 19 -10.50 -5.16 -12.97
CA ALA A 19 -10.11 -3.82 -12.54
C ALA A 19 -8.66 -3.45 -12.89
N ASN A 20 -7.90 -4.32 -13.56
CA ASN A 20 -6.49 -4.18 -13.88
C ASN A 20 -5.61 -3.84 -12.66
N ILE A 21 -5.84 -4.55 -11.55
CA ILE A 21 -5.09 -4.43 -10.29
C ILE A 21 -4.09 -5.58 -10.24
N GLY A 22 -2.83 -5.27 -9.96
CA GLY A 22 -1.74 -6.24 -9.88
C GLY A 22 -0.45 -5.70 -10.49
N PRO A 23 0.58 -6.55 -10.67
CA PRO A 23 0.61 -7.96 -10.27
C PRO A 23 0.83 -8.17 -8.77
N ALA A 24 0.30 -9.28 -8.24
CA ALA A 24 0.46 -9.71 -6.85
C ALA A 24 0.21 -11.23 -6.75
N ALA A 25 0.93 -11.94 -5.91
CA ALA A 25 0.59 -13.33 -5.59
C ALA A 25 -0.59 -13.33 -4.61
N LEU A 26 -1.58 -14.17 -4.89
CA LEU A 26 -2.78 -14.34 -4.06
C LEU A 26 -2.63 -15.59 -3.22
N VAL A 27 -2.61 -15.42 -1.90
CA VAL A 27 -2.53 -16.50 -0.94
C VAL A 27 -3.91 -16.64 -0.28
N PRO A 28 -4.71 -17.67 -0.64
CA PRO A 28 -5.99 -17.91 0.02
C PRO A 28 -5.75 -18.34 1.47
N VAL A 29 -6.50 -17.74 2.38
CA VAL A 29 -6.51 -18.09 3.81
C VAL A 29 -7.95 -18.22 4.28
N HIS A 30 -8.19 -18.79 5.46
CA HIS A 30 -9.55 -18.97 5.97
C HIS A 30 -10.30 -17.64 6.12
N SER A 31 -9.60 -16.61 6.60
CA SER A 31 -10.12 -15.26 6.82
C SER A 31 -10.22 -14.39 5.56
N GLY A 32 -9.92 -14.92 4.36
CA GLY A 32 -10.00 -14.20 3.09
C GLY A 32 -8.81 -14.45 2.17
N THR A 33 -8.19 -13.39 1.67
CA THR A 33 -7.03 -13.48 0.78
C THR A 33 -5.96 -12.50 1.18
N VAL A 34 -4.73 -13.01 1.20
CA VAL A 34 -3.52 -12.23 1.32
C VAL A 34 -2.95 -11.96 -0.07
N LEU A 35 -2.64 -10.71 -0.35
CA LEU A 35 -1.94 -10.30 -1.55
C LEU A 35 -0.49 -9.95 -1.17
N LEU A 36 0.43 -10.60 -1.85
CA LEU A 36 1.85 -10.31 -1.79
C LEU A 36 2.23 -9.57 -3.07
N PRO A 37 2.38 -8.24 -3.02
CA PRO A 37 2.82 -7.49 -4.19
C PRO A 37 4.27 -7.82 -4.53
N SER A 38 4.70 -7.49 -5.76
CA SER A 38 6.10 -7.62 -6.18
C SER A 38 7.06 -6.97 -5.18
N LEU A 39 8.22 -7.57 -4.94
CA LEU A 39 9.29 -7.03 -4.08
C LEU A 39 9.72 -5.61 -4.50
N ASP A 40 9.52 -5.28 -5.77
CA ASP A 40 9.87 -3.99 -6.33
C ASP A 40 8.80 -2.90 -6.18
N ILE A 41 7.65 -3.21 -5.59
CA ILE A 41 6.58 -2.24 -5.42
C ILE A 41 7.00 -1.11 -4.47
N LYS A 42 6.68 0.13 -4.83
CA LYS A 42 6.84 1.27 -3.92
C LYS A 42 5.66 1.38 -2.98
N LEU A 43 5.86 1.94 -1.79
CA LEU A 43 4.78 2.19 -0.82
C LEU A 43 3.57 2.91 -1.43
N ALA A 44 3.79 3.94 -2.24
CA ALA A 44 2.71 4.69 -2.88
C ALA A 44 1.88 3.82 -3.84
N GLU A 45 2.53 2.88 -4.54
CA GLU A 45 1.87 1.94 -5.45
C GLU A 45 1.12 0.85 -4.66
N ALA A 46 1.70 0.37 -3.55
CA ALA A 46 1.04 -0.56 -2.64
C ALA A 46 -0.20 0.05 -1.96
N VAL A 47 -0.13 1.32 -1.53
CA VAL A 47 -1.28 2.08 -1.01
C VAL A 47 -2.36 2.22 -2.06
N LEU A 48 -2.00 2.56 -3.31
CA LEU A 48 -2.96 2.66 -4.40
C LEU A 48 -3.59 1.30 -4.73
N MET A 49 -2.79 0.23 -4.70
CA MET A 49 -3.27 -1.15 -4.89
C MET A 49 -4.29 -1.50 -3.79
N ALA A 50 -3.96 -1.29 -2.51
CA ALA A 50 -4.87 -1.55 -1.40
C ALA A 50 -6.16 -0.73 -1.49
N ALA A 51 -6.07 0.55 -1.85
CA ALA A 51 -7.25 1.41 -2.06
C ALA A 51 -8.16 0.93 -3.20
N ARG A 52 -7.58 0.32 -4.25
CA ARG A 52 -8.34 -0.30 -5.34
C ARG A 52 -8.90 -1.67 -4.97
N VAL A 53 -8.15 -2.50 -4.24
CA VAL A 53 -8.65 -3.76 -3.68
C VAL A 53 -9.86 -3.50 -2.79
N ARG A 54 -9.81 -2.47 -1.94
CA ARG A 54 -10.96 -2.01 -1.15
C ARG A 54 -12.19 -1.69 -2.01
N LYS A 55 -12.03 -1.17 -3.24
CA LYS A 55 -13.19 -0.87 -4.12
C LYS A 55 -13.88 -2.14 -4.63
N VAL A 56 -13.18 -3.27 -4.71
CA VAL A 56 -13.73 -4.53 -5.20
C VAL A 56 -14.10 -5.49 -4.06
N ALA A 57 -13.53 -5.32 -2.88
CA ALA A 57 -13.65 -6.22 -1.73
C ALA A 57 -14.18 -5.52 -0.46
N ASP A 58 -14.71 -4.31 -0.60
CA ASP A 58 -15.20 -3.38 0.43
C ASP A 58 -14.18 -2.89 1.48
N ARG A 59 -13.23 -3.73 1.86
CA ARG A 59 -12.18 -3.44 2.82
C ARG A 59 -10.86 -4.10 2.45
N ALA A 60 -9.79 -3.45 2.86
CA ALA A 60 -8.42 -3.95 2.70
C ALA A 60 -7.53 -3.40 3.81
N ALA A 61 -6.43 -4.07 4.08
CA ALA A 61 -5.42 -3.63 5.03
C ALA A 61 -4.03 -3.78 4.42
N LEU A 62 -3.24 -2.71 4.41
CA LEU A 62 -1.84 -2.78 3.98
C LEU A 62 -0.93 -2.79 5.20
N PHE A 63 -0.04 -3.76 5.25
CA PHE A 63 0.98 -3.91 6.26
C PHE A 63 2.36 -3.72 5.65
N VAL A 64 3.18 -2.92 6.32
CA VAL A 64 4.55 -2.59 5.94
C VAL A 64 5.39 -2.73 7.18
N TRP A 65 6.47 -3.49 7.15
CA TRP A 65 7.33 -3.66 8.31
C TRP A 65 8.77 -3.92 7.87
N ASN A 66 9.68 -3.80 8.83
CA ASN A 66 11.07 -4.25 8.78
C ASN A 66 11.46 -4.74 10.19
N GLU A 67 12.74 -5.03 10.39
CA GLU A 67 13.29 -5.53 11.65
C GLU A 67 13.09 -4.60 12.88
N SER A 68 12.65 -3.35 12.71
CA SER A 68 12.60 -2.38 13.82
C SER A 68 11.28 -1.61 13.91
N ALA A 69 10.51 -1.56 12.83
CA ALA A 69 9.30 -0.77 12.74
C ALA A 69 8.23 -1.46 11.90
N ALA A 70 6.98 -1.06 12.13
CA ALA A 70 5.84 -1.51 11.36
C ALA A 70 4.81 -0.40 11.14
N ALA A 71 3.99 -0.58 10.12
CA ALA A 71 2.84 0.24 9.79
C ALA A 71 1.67 -0.61 9.31
N CYS A 72 0.47 -0.25 9.75
CA CYS A 72 -0.80 -0.82 9.28
C CYS A 72 -1.69 0.30 8.73
N TYR A 73 -2.14 0.18 7.50
CA TYR A 73 -3.06 1.12 6.85
C TYR A 73 -4.39 0.43 6.59
N PRO A 74 -5.43 0.70 7.41
CA PRO A 74 -6.77 0.19 7.15
C PRO A 74 -7.45 1.01 6.04
N PHE A 75 -8.07 0.32 5.09
CA PHE A 75 -8.86 0.89 4.00
C PHE A 75 -10.30 0.39 4.13
N THR A 76 -11.23 1.32 4.36
CA THR A 76 -12.67 1.04 4.49
C THR A 76 -13.47 2.05 3.68
N ALA A 77 -14.79 1.86 3.54
CA ALA A 77 -15.66 2.83 2.88
C ALA A 77 -15.49 4.25 3.48
N ALA A 78 -15.45 4.33 4.82
CA ALA A 78 -15.25 5.58 5.57
C ALA A 78 -13.82 6.14 5.47
N THR A 79 -12.83 5.32 5.12
CA THR A 79 -11.42 5.74 5.05
C THR A 79 -10.77 5.26 3.74
N PRO A 80 -11.01 5.95 2.61
CA PRO A 80 -10.49 5.56 1.30
C PRO A 80 -8.98 5.76 1.16
N ILE A 81 -8.40 6.67 1.94
CA ILE A 81 -6.96 6.92 2.04
C ILE A 81 -6.57 6.56 3.46
N GLY A 82 -6.10 5.32 3.66
CA GLY A 82 -5.77 4.80 4.99
C GLY A 82 -4.80 5.73 5.71
N ARG A 83 -5.19 6.23 6.88
CA ARG A 83 -4.24 6.80 7.84
C ARG A 83 -3.63 5.65 8.61
N GLY A 84 -2.31 5.49 8.47
CA GLY A 84 -1.59 4.38 9.06
C GLY A 84 -1.46 4.50 10.58
N TRP A 85 -1.43 3.35 11.24
CA TRP A 85 -0.90 3.19 12.58
C TRP A 85 0.54 2.68 12.51
N PHE A 86 1.40 3.06 13.46
CA PHE A 86 2.83 2.79 13.41
C PHE A 86 3.37 2.22 14.72
N TRP A 87 4.31 1.28 14.62
CA TRP A 87 5.09 0.69 15.71
C TRP A 87 6.59 0.89 15.47
N GLY A 88 7.37 0.97 16.54
CA GLY A 88 8.81 1.28 16.53
C GLY A 88 9.12 2.71 16.96
N GLY A 89 10.39 3.03 17.16
CA GLY A 89 10.89 4.38 17.40
C GLY A 89 10.57 5.33 16.23
N HIS A 90 10.57 6.64 16.50
CA HIS A 90 10.30 7.64 15.47
C HIS A 90 11.24 7.50 14.25
N ASP A 91 12.55 7.42 14.50
CA ASP A 91 13.55 7.31 13.45
C ASP A 91 13.48 5.98 12.70
N GLU A 92 13.11 4.91 13.38
CA GLU A 92 12.92 3.57 12.79
C GLU A 92 11.73 3.57 11.83
N VAL A 93 10.60 4.16 12.23
CA VAL A 93 9.41 4.31 11.37
C VAL A 93 9.73 5.17 10.16
N VAL A 94 10.42 6.30 10.34
CA VAL A 94 10.81 7.16 9.21
C VAL A 94 11.77 6.44 8.27
N GLY A 95 12.74 5.70 8.82
CA GLY A 95 13.66 4.86 8.07
C GLY A 95 12.96 3.78 7.24
N MET A 96 12.03 3.05 7.87
CA MET A 96 11.20 2.04 7.22
C MET A 96 10.37 2.66 6.08
N LEU A 97 9.67 3.78 6.33
CA LEU A 97 8.87 4.44 5.31
C LEU A 97 9.72 4.99 4.15
N ALA A 98 10.89 5.54 4.45
CA ALA A 98 11.83 6.00 3.43
C ALA A 98 12.32 4.85 2.53
N ALA A 99 12.67 3.71 3.13
CA ALA A 99 13.05 2.50 2.41
C ALA A 99 11.90 1.98 1.54
N ALA A 100 10.70 1.88 2.12
CA ALA A 100 9.46 1.46 1.45
C ALA A 100 9.06 2.39 0.28
N LYS A 101 9.26 3.70 0.42
CA LYS A 101 9.03 4.69 -0.66
C LYS A 101 10.11 4.67 -1.73
N ARG A 102 11.26 4.04 -1.46
CA ARG A 102 12.51 4.17 -2.23
C ARG A 102 12.85 5.65 -2.42
N SER A 103 12.71 6.44 -1.35
CA SER A 103 12.94 7.88 -1.36
C SER A 103 14.40 8.20 -1.71
N SER A 104 14.62 9.16 -2.62
CA SER A 104 15.96 9.72 -2.87
C SER A 104 16.50 10.40 -1.61
N ALA A 105 17.80 10.73 -1.56
CA ALA A 105 18.40 11.43 -0.41
C ALA A 105 17.64 12.72 -0.02
N VAL A 106 17.18 13.48 -1.03
CA VAL A 106 16.34 14.68 -0.86
C VAL A 106 14.96 14.31 -0.31
N GLY A 107 14.34 13.24 -0.84
CA GLY A 107 13.06 12.73 -0.34
C GLY A 107 13.12 12.27 1.12
N ARG A 108 14.23 11.66 1.54
CA ARG A 108 14.47 11.24 2.94
C ARG A 108 14.57 12.43 3.89
N ALA A 109 15.23 13.50 3.47
CA ALA A 109 15.32 14.74 4.24
C ALA A 109 13.93 15.41 4.40
N ALA A 110 13.14 15.44 3.32
CA ALA A 110 11.77 15.93 3.38
C ALA A 110 10.88 15.05 4.29
N ASP A 111 10.97 13.72 4.17
CA ASP A 111 10.23 12.78 5.01
C ASP A 111 10.54 12.98 6.52
N ARG A 112 11.81 13.23 6.89
CA ARG A 112 12.19 13.61 8.27
C ARG A 112 11.64 14.98 8.68
N ALA A 113 11.67 15.96 7.80
CA ALA A 113 11.18 17.31 8.13
C ALA A 113 9.66 17.32 8.37
N PHE A 114 8.91 16.44 7.71
CA PHE A 114 7.45 16.34 7.82
C PHE A 114 6.97 15.17 8.70
N SER A 115 7.86 14.36 9.28
CA SER A 115 7.50 13.19 10.10
C SER A 115 6.79 13.56 11.40
N GLY A 116 7.06 14.73 11.97
CA GLY A 116 6.36 15.24 13.16
C GLY A 116 4.85 15.48 12.94
N LEU A 117 4.40 15.60 11.68
CA LEU A 117 2.98 15.66 11.32
C LEU A 117 2.33 14.27 11.24
N LEU A 118 3.16 13.23 10.99
CA LEU A 118 2.74 11.83 10.90
C LEU A 118 2.68 11.16 12.28
N ASP A 119 3.48 11.60 13.24
CA ASP A 119 3.50 11.04 14.59
C ASP A 119 2.30 11.52 15.42
N GLN A 120 1.16 10.86 15.23
CA GLN A 120 -0.06 11.10 16.00
C GLN A 120 -0.26 10.06 17.11
N ARG A 121 0.75 9.23 17.40
CA ARG A 121 0.67 8.11 18.36
C ARG A 121 0.38 8.58 19.79
N GLY A 122 0.85 9.76 20.16
CA GLY A 122 0.56 10.40 21.44
C GLY A 122 -0.79 11.12 21.53
N LYS A 123 -1.56 11.22 20.44
CA LYS A 123 -2.86 11.91 20.42
C LYS A 123 -3.98 10.89 20.62
N GLU A 124 -4.64 10.93 21.77
CA GLU A 124 -5.75 10.03 22.14
C GLU A 124 -6.83 9.92 21.05
N LYS A 125 -7.24 11.06 20.48
CA LYS A 125 -8.19 11.11 19.35
C LYS A 125 -7.72 10.34 18.11
N ALA A 126 -6.42 10.34 17.82
CA ALA A 126 -5.86 9.59 16.70
C ALA A 126 -5.78 8.09 17.01
N ARG A 127 -5.52 7.70 18.27
CA ARG A 127 -5.55 6.30 18.71
C ARG A 127 -6.95 5.72 18.61
N LEU A 128 -7.96 6.44 19.11
CA LEU A 128 -9.37 6.05 18.99
C LEU A 128 -9.80 5.91 17.54
N ALA A 129 -9.48 6.90 16.70
CA ALA A 129 -9.82 6.84 15.28
C ALA A 129 -9.08 5.71 14.53
N ALA A 130 -7.88 5.32 14.96
CA ALA A 130 -7.20 4.15 14.40
C ALA A 130 -7.88 2.85 14.87
N ALA A 131 -8.27 2.78 16.14
CA ALA A 131 -8.96 1.63 16.69
C ALA A 131 -10.32 1.39 16.04
N GLU A 132 -11.14 2.43 15.88
CA GLU A 132 -12.43 2.34 15.18
C GLU A 132 -12.29 1.82 13.75
N ARG A 133 -11.24 2.25 13.03
CA ARG A 133 -11.00 1.79 11.64
C ARG A 133 -10.56 0.34 11.58
N THR A 134 -9.69 -0.07 12.49
CA THR A 134 -9.23 -1.45 12.60
C THR A 134 -10.37 -2.36 13.04
N ALA A 135 -11.20 -1.93 14.00
CA ALA A 135 -12.43 -2.63 14.39
C ALA A 135 -13.38 -2.79 13.20
N ALA A 136 -13.59 -1.73 12.40
CA ALA A 136 -14.41 -1.80 11.19
C ALA A 136 -13.84 -2.75 10.12
N LEU A 137 -12.52 -2.96 10.13
CA LEU A 137 -11.82 -3.85 9.22
C LEU A 137 -11.98 -5.32 9.64
N THR A 138 -11.72 -5.63 10.92
CA THR A 138 -11.64 -7.01 11.46
C THR A 138 -12.94 -7.50 12.07
N GLY A 139 -13.85 -6.61 12.45
CA GLY A 139 -15.05 -6.92 13.23
C GLY A 139 -14.80 -7.07 14.74
N ALA A 140 -13.59 -6.78 15.22
CA ALA A 140 -13.22 -6.85 16.63
C ALA A 140 -13.76 -5.67 17.46
N ASP A 141 -13.78 -5.82 18.79
CA ASP A 141 -14.17 -4.74 19.69
C ASP A 141 -13.14 -3.61 19.71
N VAL A 142 -13.61 -2.35 19.76
CA VAL A 142 -12.73 -1.17 19.72
C VAL A 142 -11.78 -1.13 20.92
N THR A 143 -12.19 -1.63 22.08
CA THR A 143 -11.39 -1.64 23.32
C THR A 143 -10.23 -2.63 23.21
N GLU A 144 -10.50 -3.82 22.67
CA GLU A 144 -9.47 -4.84 22.38
C GLU A 144 -8.46 -4.27 21.38
N VAL A 145 -8.95 -3.58 20.35
CA VAL A 145 -8.09 -2.93 19.37
C VAL A 145 -7.22 -1.84 20.01
N LEU A 146 -7.79 -1.00 20.88
CA LEU A 146 -7.04 0.05 21.57
C LEU A 146 -5.91 -0.52 22.43
N HIS A 147 -6.14 -1.65 23.10
CA HIS A 147 -5.14 -2.33 23.90
C HIS A 147 -3.97 -2.81 23.04
N ALA A 148 -4.26 -3.49 21.92
CA ALA A 148 -3.25 -3.95 20.96
C ALA A 148 -2.47 -2.81 20.28
N LEU A 149 -3.12 -1.67 20.02
CA LEU A 149 -2.46 -0.44 19.53
C LEU A 149 -1.72 0.32 20.65
N GLY A 150 -1.80 -0.14 21.90
CA GLY A 150 -1.21 0.47 23.08
C GLY A 150 0.32 0.48 23.09
N ASP A 151 0.90 -0.67 22.75
CA ASP A 151 2.34 -0.94 22.75
C ASP A 151 2.97 -0.64 21.39
N HIS A 152 3.36 0.62 21.20
CA HIS A 152 3.90 1.14 19.95
C HIS A 152 5.43 1.08 19.86
N ARG A 153 6.13 0.59 20.89
CA ARG A 153 7.61 0.66 20.94
C ARG A 153 8.27 -0.55 20.30
N ASN A 154 7.65 -1.72 20.36
CA ASN A 154 8.20 -2.92 19.72
C ASN A 154 7.66 -3.09 18.30
N GLY A 155 8.49 -2.75 17.30
CA GLY A 155 8.18 -2.98 15.88
C GLY A 155 8.47 -4.40 15.40
N VAL A 156 9.36 -5.14 16.08
CA VAL A 156 10.02 -6.37 15.59
C VAL A 156 9.03 -7.52 15.34
N ASP A 157 7.94 -7.60 16.09
CA ASP A 157 6.87 -8.59 15.85
C ASP A 157 5.49 -7.93 15.78
N ALA A 158 5.45 -6.63 15.54
CA ALA A 158 4.21 -5.86 15.64
C ALA A 158 3.14 -6.39 14.69
N VAL A 159 3.49 -6.71 13.44
CA VAL A 159 2.52 -7.16 12.44
C VAL A 159 2.00 -8.58 12.73
N PRO A 160 2.83 -9.62 12.90
CA PRO A 160 2.33 -10.96 13.21
C PRO A 160 1.56 -11.02 14.52
N ARG A 161 2.04 -10.35 15.58
CA ARG A 161 1.34 -10.26 16.88
C ARG A 161 -0.02 -9.58 16.72
N PHE A 162 -0.07 -8.42 16.09
CA PHE A 162 -1.31 -7.70 15.81
C PHE A 162 -2.29 -8.62 15.08
N LEU A 163 -1.87 -9.24 13.98
CA LEU A 163 -2.74 -10.12 13.20
C LEU A 163 -3.30 -11.30 14.02
N ARG A 164 -2.51 -11.91 14.91
CA ARG A 164 -3.00 -12.95 15.83
C ARG A 164 -4.02 -12.44 16.82
N GLU A 165 -3.74 -11.29 17.46
CA GLU A 165 -4.64 -10.66 18.43
C GLU A 165 -5.99 -10.31 17.80
N PHE A 166 -6.05 -10.03 16.49
CA PHE A 166 -7.28 -9.76 15.75
C PHE A 166 -7.91 -10.98 15.09
N GLY A 167 -7.53 -12.20 15.48
CA GLY A 167 -8.15 -13.42 14.95
C GLY A 167 -7.79 -13.71 13.49
N LEU A 168 -6.64 -13.22 13.02
CA LEU A 168 -6.08 -13.49 11.69
C LEU A 168 -4.76 -14.27 11.78
N PRO A 169 -4.70 -15.43 12.48
CA PRO A 169 -3.46 -16.17 12.69
C PRO A 169 -2.87 -16.71 11.37
N GLU A 170 -3.68 -16.99 10.36
CA GLU A 170 -3.20 -17.44 9.06
C GLU A 170 -2.52 -16.31 8.30
N VAL A 171 -3.01 -15.07 8.45
CA VAL A 171 -2.38 -13.88 7.87
C VAL A 171 -1.06 -13.60 8.57
N ALA A 172 -1.00 -13.79 9.89
CA ALA A 172 0.23 -13.69 10.66
C ALA A 172 1.28 -14.70 10.16
N LEU A 173 0.89 -15.95 9.90
CA LEU A 173 1.78 -16.96 9.34
C LEU A 173 2.33 -16.54 7.97
N VAL A 174 1.49 -15.97 7.09
CA VAL A 174 1.98 -15.48 5.79
C VAL A 174 2.92 -14.29 5.96
N ALA A 175 2.69 -13.42 6.95
CA ALA A 175 3.61 -12.33 7.27
C ALA A 175 4.97 -12.86 7.75
N GLU A 176 5.00 -13.91 8.58
CA GLU A 176 6.23 -14.57 9.03
C GLU A 176 6.97 -15.25 7.88
N LEU A 177 6.26 -15.97 7.01
CA LEU A 177 6.87 -16.57 5.81
C LEU A 177 7.45 -15.51 4.86
N ALA A 178 6.85 -14.32 4.81
CA ALA A 178 7.38 -13.19 4.07
C ALA A 178 8.61 -12.57 4.74
N ASP A 179 8.67 -12.56 6.07
CA ASP A 179 9.82 -12.09 6.84
C ASP A 179 11.02 -13.03 6.73
N GLU A 180 10.77 -14.35 6.72
CA GLU A 180 11.77 -15.41 6.48
C GLU A 180 12.31 -15.41 5.03
N GLY A 181 11.81 -14.54 4.14
CA GLY A 181 12.16 -14.51 2.72
C GLY A 181 11.63 -15.71 1.92
N ARG A 182 10.88 -16.62 2.56
CA ARG A 182 10.33 -17.82 1.90
C ARG A 182 9.20 -17.50 0.94
N ALA A 183 8.50 -16.39 1.17
CA ALA A 183 7.51 -15.88 0.24
C ALA A 183 8.15 -15.24 -1.00
N ASP A 184 9.45 -14.93 -0.99
CA ASP A 184 10.13 -14.24 -2.09
C ASP A 184 10.12 -15.08 -3.37
N ALA A 185 10.23 -16.40 -3.25
CA ALA A 185 10.12 -17.33 -4.37
C ALA A 185 8.77 -17.19 -5.12
N TRP A 186 7.69 -16.85 -4.42
CA TRP A 186 6.35 -16.69 -5.01
C TRP A 186 6.20 -15.36 -5.76
N ILE A 187 6.92 -14.32 -5.33
CA ILE A 187 6.78 -12.95 -5.84
C ILE A 187 7.91 -12.49 -6.75
N THR A 188 9.07 -13.15 -6.74
CA THR A 188 10.20 -12.94 -7.65
C THR A 188 9.80 -12.97 -9.14
N PRO A 189 8.94 -13.91 -9.61
CA PRO A 189 8.52 -13.91 -11.02
C PRO A 189 7.57 -12.75 -11.39
N LEU A 190 7.05 -12.00 -10.41
CA LEU A 190 6.13 -10.89 -10.65
C LEU A 190 6.90 -9.63 -11.02
N ALA A 191 6.92 -9.31 -12.32
CA ALA A 191 7.43 -8.03 -12.79
C ALA A 191 6.65 -6.87 -12.15
N PRO A 192 7.30 -5.83 -11.58
CA PRO A 192 6.58 -4.71 -10.97
C PRO A 192 5.71 -4.00 -12.02
N PRO A 193 4.61 -3.35 -11.59
CA PRO A 193 3.82 -2.51 -12.49
C PRO A 193 4.67 -1.31 -12.92
N ARG A 194 5.34 -1.42 -14.08
CA ARG A 194 6.19 -0.34 -14.59
C ARG A 194 5.30 0.77 -15.13
N THR A 195 5.26 1.91 -14.43
CA THR A 195 4.81 3.16 -15.07
C THR A 195 5.83 3.48 -16.17
N PRO A 196 5.41 3.68 -17.43
CA PRO A 196 6.32 4.15 -18.46
C PRO A 196 6.98 5.47 -18.02
N SER A 197 8.28 5.62 -18.27
CA SER A 197 9.05 6.81 -17.84
C SER A 197 8.83 8.02 -18.75
N TRP A 198 8.46 7.80 -20.00
CA TRP A 198 8.28 8.86 -21.01
C TRP A 198 7.24 9.93 -20.63
N PRO A 199 6.08 9.64 -19.99
CA PRO A 199 5.14 10.69 -19.62
C PRO A 199 5.69 11.57 -18.49
N LYS A 200 6.55 11.02 -17.61
CA LYS A 200 7.22 11.82 -16.57
C LYS A 200 8.21 12.82 -17.18
N ALA A 201 8.86 12.44 -18.29
CA ALA A 201 9.75 13.32 -19.04
C ALA A 201 8.99 14.44 -19.79
N LEU A 202 7.70 14.25 -20.08
CA LEU A 202 6.84 15.26 -20.71
C LEU A 202 6.26 16.29 -19.71
N ILE A 203 6.28 16.00 -18.41
CA ILE A 203 5.76 16.93 -17.40
C ILE A 203 6.52 18.28 -17.42
N PRO A 204 7.86 18.33 -17.29
CA PRO A 204 8.59 19.59 -17.30
C PRO A 204 8.35 20.47 -18.54
N PRO A 205 8.42 19.96 -19.79
CA PRO A 205 8.21 20.80 -20.97
C PRO A 205 6.77 21.30 -21.11
N ILE A 206 5.75 20.50 -20.74
CA ILE A 206 4.34 20.95 -20.73
C ILE A 206 4.17 22.13 -19.76
N TRP A 207 4.83 22.06 -18.60
CA TRP A 207 4.70 23.06 -17.55
C TRP A 207 5.46 24.35 -17.88
N LEU A 208 6.64 24.20 -18.48
CA LEU A 208 7.38 25.32 -19.07
C LEU A 208 6.58 26.02 -20.17
N ALA A 209 5.91 25.26 -21.05
CA ALA A 209 5.06 25.84 -22.09
C ALA A 209 3.83 26.56 -21.51
N LEU A 210 3.18 25.99 -20.48
CA LEU A 210 2.09 26.64 -19.76
C LEU A 210 2.53 27.95 -19.08
N LEU A 211 3.72 27.94 -18.46
CA LEU A 211 4.29 29.14 -17.81
C LEU A 211 4.68 30.20 -18.84
N ALA A 212 5.28 29.79 -19.96
CA ALA A 212 5.61 30.70 -21.06
C ALA A 212 4.35 31.32 -21.67
N GLY A 213 3.27 30.54 -21.81
CA GLY A 213 1.97 31.05 -22.25
C GLY A 213 1.36 32.06 -21.28
N LEU A 214 1.45 31.82 -19.96
CA LEU A 214 1.02 32.80 -18.96
C LEU A 214 1.76 34.13 -19.15
N LEU A 215 3.08 34.08 -19.29
CA LEU A 215 3.94 35.27 -19.43
C LEU A 215 3.70 35.99 -20.77
N ALA A 216 3.53 35.25 -21.86
CA ALA A 216 3.39 35.81 -23.20
C ALA A 216 2.01 36.44 -23.46
N PHE A 217 0.94 35.85 -22.90
CA PHE A 217 -0.44 36.28 -23.15
C PHE A 217 -1.06 37.08 -21.99
N GLY A 218 -0.31 37.35 -20.92
CA GLY A 218 -0.80 38.11 -19.78
C GLY A 218 -1.99 37.45 -19.09
N LEU A 219 -2.09 36.12 -19.15
CA LEU A 219 -3.20 35.38 -18.57
C LEU A 219 -3.21 35.58 -17.05
N PRO A 220 -4.40 35.72 -16.44
CA PRO A 220 -4.47 35.80 -14.99
C PRO A 220 -4.04 34.47 -14.35
N TRP A 221 -3.35 34.56 -13.22
CA TRP A 221 -2.68 33.43 -12.57
C TRP A 221 -3.61 32.24 -12.25
N TRP A 222 -4.91 32.49 -12.03
CA TRP A 222 -5.88 31.44 -11.77
C TRP A 222 -6.15 30.54 -12.98
N VAL A 223 -6.05 31.06 -14.21
CA VAL A 223 -6.15 30.27 -15.44
C VAL A 223 -5.01 29.27 -15.51
N PHE A 224 -3.80 29.72 -15.18
CA PHE A 224 -2.64 28.83 -15.07
C PHE A 224 -2.82 27.83 -13.94
N ALA A 225 -3.27 28.24 -12.76
CA ALA A 225 -3.51 27.31 -11.65
C ALA A 225 -4.50 26.20 -12.02
N LEU A 226 -5.58 26.52 -12.74
CA LEU A 226 -6.55 25.55 -13.24
C LEU A 226 -5.97 24.64 -14.33
N ALA A 227 -5.29 25.21 -15.33
CA ALA A 227 -4.69 24.44 -16.42
C ALA A 227 -3.57 23.51 -15.92
N PHE A 228 -2.74 24.01 -15.02
CA PHE A 228 -1.73 23.27 -14.31
C PHE A 228 -2.34 22.14 -13.49
N GLY A 229 -3.30 22.45 -12.60
CA GLY A 229 -3.99 21.47 -11.79
C GLY A 229 -4.68 20.39 -12.63
N GLY A 230 -5.36 20.78 -13.70
CA GLY A 230 -5.98 19.85 -14.65
C GLY A 230 -4.95 18.96 -15.36
N SER A 231 -3.84 19.53 -15.81
CA SER A 231 -2.76 18.76 -16.46
C SER A 231 -2.12 17.74 -15.51
N VAL A 232 -1.94 18.10 -14.23
CA VAL A 232 -1.49 17.15 -13.19
C VAL A 232 -2.45 15.97 -13.14
N VAL A 233 -3.75 16.23 -12.98
CA VAL A 233 -4.76 15.18 -12.85
C VAL A 233 -4.78 14.26 -14.07
N VAL A 234 -4.79 14.82 -15.28
CA VAL A 234 -4.79 14.04 -16.54
C VAL A 234 -3.54 13.20 -16.68
N ILE A 235 -2.36 13.76 -16.41
CA ILE A 235 -1.09 13.03 -16.52
C ILE A 235 -1.02 11.89 -15.50
N TYR A 236 -1.43 12.15 -14.25
CA TYR A 236 -1.48 11.10 -13.22
C TYR A 236 -2.51 10.01 -13.57
N ALA A 237 -3.67 10.37 -14.12
CA ALA A 237 -4.67 9.41 -14.59
C ALA A 237 -4.14 8.56 -15.76
N ALA A 238 -3.45 9.18 -16.73
CA ALA A 238 -2.85 8.50 -17.87
C ALA A 238 -1.71 7.55 -17.44
N LEU A 239 -0.84 8.00 -16.51
CA LEU A 239 0.23 7.17 -15.92
C LEU A 239 -0.36 5.97 -15.17
N ALA A 240 -1.39 6.19 -14.36
CA ALA A 240 -2.08 5.13 -13.65
C ALA A 240 -2.74 4.13 -14.60
N SER A 241 -3.32 4.60 -15.71
CA SER A 241 -3.91 3.75 -16.75
C SER A 241 -2.86 2.94 -17.52
N ALA A 242 -1.72 3.56 -17.86
CA ALA A 242 -0.64 2.89 -18.57
C ALA A 242 0.05 1.81 -17.73
N ALA A 243 0.27 2.06 -16.43
CA ALA A 243 0.81 1.05 -15.51
C ALA A 243 -0.11 -0.19 -15.40
N ASN A 244 -1.42 0.02 -15.55
CA ASN A 244 -2.43 -1.04 -15.47
C ASN A 244 -2.53 -1.89 -16.74
N GLN A 245 -1.99 -1.45 -17.88
CA GLN A 245 -2.06 -2.23 -19.13
C GLN A 245 -1.26 -3.54 -19.08
N LEU A 246 -0.28 -3.65 -18.19
CA LEU A 246 0.51 -4.87 -18.00
C LEU A 246 -0.32 -6.04 -17.46
N VAL A 247 -1.27 -5.77 -16.56
CA VAL A 247 -2.19 -6.79 -16.01
C VAL A 247 -3.19 -7.24 -17.07
N ARG A 248 -3.65 -6.31 -17.92
CA ARG A 248 -4.62 -6.60 -19.00
C ARG A 248 -4.08 -7.53 -20.08
N ARG A 249 -2.77 -7.48 -20.35
CA ARG A 249 -2.14 -8.22 -21.46
C ARG A 249 -1.64 -9.60 -21.06
N LYS A 250 -1.54 -9.89 -19.75
CA LYS A 250 -1.06 -11.18 -19.25
C LYS A 250 -2.24 -12.09 -18.88
N PRO A 251 -2.12 -13.42 -19.04
CA PRO A 251 -3.08 -14.36 -18.50
C PRO A 251 -3.27 -14.14 -17.00
N VAL A 252 -4.51 -14.33 -16.52
CA VAL A 252 -4.89 -14.09 -15.11
C VAL A 252 -3.94 -14.77 -14.13
N ASN A 253 -3.62 -16.04 -14.36
CA ASN A 253 -2.75 -16.84 -13.49
C ASN A 253 -1.28 -16.40 -13.51
N THR A 254 -0.85 -15.65 -14.53
CA THR A 254 0.51 -15.11 -14.63
C THR A 254 0.62 -13.75 -13.95
N ALA A 255 -0.46 -12.96 -13.92
CA ALA A 255 -0.50 -11.65 -13.26
C ALA A 255 -0.90 -11.75 -11.78
N LEU A 256 -1.72 -12.75 -11.44
CA LEU A 256 -2.29 -13.01 -10.13
C LEU A 256 -2.20 -14.51 -9.81
N PRO A 257 -0.99 -15.07 -9.62
CA PRO A 257 -0.85 -16.48 -9.29
C PRO A 257 -1.50 -16.76 -7.92
N VAL A 258 -2.31 -17.82 -7.85
CA VAL A 258 -2.87 -18.29 -6.58
C VAL A 258 -1.91 -19.31 -6.00
N VAL A 259 -1.35 -19.02 -4.83
CA VAL A 259 -0.37 -19.88 -4.15
C VAL A 259 -1.02 -20.43 -2.88
N PRO A 260 -1.38 -21.73 -2.85
CA PRO A 260 -1.93 -22.33 -1.64
C PRO A 260 -0.82 -22.43 -0.59
N VAL A 261 -1.02 -21.83 0.57
CA VAL A 261 -0.18 -22.09 1.74
C VAL A 261 -0.76 -23.30 2.45
N THR A 262 -0.32 -24.49 2.06
CA THR A 262 -0.44 -25.66 2.93
C THR A 262 0.67 -25.57 3.97
N GLN A 263 0.37 -25.89 5.24
CA GLN A 263 1.39 -25.99 6.28
C GLN A 263 2.51 -26.93 5.79
N GLY A 264 3.69 -26.36 5.49
CA GLY A 264 4.88 -27.11 5.07
C GLY A 264 5.35 -26.95 3.61
N ALA A 265 4.58 -26.34 2.70
CA ALA A 265 4.99 -26.22 1.29
C ALA A 265 5.53 -24.81 0.95
N ALA A 266 6.74 -24.49 1.42
CA ALA A 266 7.60 -23.66 0.58
C ALA A 266 8.12 -24.57 -0.56
N PRO A 267 8.31 -24.08 -1.79
CA PRO A 267 8.99 -24.86 -2.81
C PRO A 267 10.40 -25.15 -2.28
N THR A 268 10.65 -26.41 -1.91
CA THR A 268 12.02 -26.92 -1.79
C THR A 268 12.59 -26.94 -3.20
N ASP A 269 13.82 -26.42 -3.34
CA ASP A 269 14.61 -26.31 -4.56
C ASP A 269 14.38 -27.40 -5.63
#